data_AF-X0UVH1-F1
#
_entry.id   AF-X0UVH1-F1
#
_cell.length_a   1.000
_cell.length_b   1.000
_cell.length_c   1.000
_cell.angle_alpha   90.00
_cell.angle_beta   90.00
_cell.angle_gamma   90.00
#
_symmetry.space_group_name_H-M   'P 1'
#
loop_
_entity.id
_entity.type
_entity.pdbx_description
1 polymer ?
#
loop_
_entity_poly.entity_id
_entity_poly.type
_entity_poly.pdbx_seq_one_letter_code
_entity_poly.pdbx_strand_id
1 'polypeptide(L)'
;LLWDLKHTLKLIQYLPYITDANHHELVSYFLDRFDRNVLPLIPKLRAQIVHNDFVPDNILVAENDPERIVGIIDFGDMTHTPLINDLATTIAPMLRGQADPVGVAVEIIAGYHEMIPLESAELRVLYDLIAARLTMLNVIAYWRLTLHPYNREYIMGGVEETWTSLEVWRAQDPAYVTKKFFRACGLWEMYEVSSMQKEANETHQSHMSRRARLLGPHAYLFYDRPLHIVRGEGVWLYDDEGARYLDAYNNVAHVGHCHPHVVNAIAKQAR
;
A
#
# COMPACT_ATOMS: atom_id res chain seq x y z
N LEU A 1 -1.11 22.86 -7.85
CA LEU A 1 0.30 23.33 -7.74
C LEU A 1 1.21 22.24 -8.31
N LEU A 2 2.47 22.55 -8.68
CA LEU A 2 3.42 21.50 -9.11
C LEU A 2 3.76 20.55 -7.94
N TRP A 3 3.72 21.07 -6.72
CA TRP A 3 3.93 20.34 -5.46
C TRP A 3 2.76 19.47 -4.99
N ASP A 4 1.64 19.47 -5.72
CA ASP A 4 0.46 18.67 -5.36
C ASP A 4 0.62 17.25 -5.92
N LEU A 5 0.70 16.24 -5.03
CA LEU A 5 0.95 14.85 -5.41
C LEU A 5 -0.09 14.27 -6.38
N LYS A 6 -1.31 14.80 -6.44
CA LYS A 6 -2.30 14.36 -7.45
C LYS A 6 -1.85 14.65 -8.90
N HIS A 7 -0.85 15.52 -9.07
CA HIS A 7 -0.30 15.92 -10.35
C HIS A 7 1.10 15.35 -10.63
N THR A 8 1.54 14.33 -9.88
CA THR A 8 2.87 13.71 -10.00
C THR A 8 3.29 13.39 -11.44
N LEU A 9 2.38 12.92 -12.31
CA LEU A 9 2.73 12.60 -13.71
C LEU A 9 3.12 13.81 -14.56
N LYS A 10 2.83 15.04 -14.11
CA LYS A 10 3.39 16.26 -14.76
C LYS A 10 4.90 16.33 -14.64
N LEU A 11 5.53 15.54 -13.75
CA LEU A 11 6.98 15.47 -13.62
C LEU A 11 7.68 14.87 -14.83
N ILE A 12 6.96 14.09 -15.66
CA ILE A 12 7.50 13.48 -16.89
C ILE A 12 8.17 14.54 -17.79
N GLN A 13 7.61 15.75 -17.87
CA GLN A 13 8.16 16.82 -18.70
C GLN A 13 9.53 17.35 -18.20
N TYR A 14 9.89 17.07 -16.95
CA TYR A 14 11.14 17.50 -16.32
C TYR A 14 12.18 16.38 -16.22
N LEU A 15 11.84 15.15 -16.61
CA LEU A 15 12.79 14.04 -16.69
C LEU A 15 14.07 14.36 -17.49
N PRO A 16 14.03 15.14 -18.60
CA PRO A 16 15.25 15.49 -19.33
C PRO A 16 16.30 16.26 -18.51
N TYR A 17 15.94 16.82 -17.35
CA TYR A 17 16.89 17.49 -16.44
C TYR A 17 17.63 16.52 -15.51
N ILE A 18 17.23 15.25 -15.45
CA ILE A 18 17.91 14.20 -14.69
C ILE A 18 18.88 13.48 -15.64
N THR A 19 20.16 13.86 -15.56
CA THR A 19 21.20 13.34 -16.47
C THR A 19 21.80 12.02 -16.01
N ASP A 20 21.70 11.69 -14.72
CA ASP A 20 22.14 10.40 -14.20
C ASP A 20 21.15 9.29 -14.60
N ALA A 21 21.66 8.23 -15.22
CA ALA A 21 20.82 7.17 -15.77
C ALA A 21 20.11 6.33 -14.70
N ASN A 22 20.75 6.12 -13.54
CA ASN A 22 20.16 5.36 -12.44
C ASN A 22 19.05 6.17 -11.78
N HIS A 23 19.28 7.45 -11.52
CA HIS A 23 18.25 8.36 -11.01
C HIS A 23 17.08 8.50 -11.98
N HIS A 24 17.34 8.57 -13.28
CA HIS A 24 16.29 8.63 -14.30
C HIS A 24 15.44 7.34 -14.33
N GLU A 25 16.07 6.17 -14.24
CA GLU A 25 15.37 4.87 -14.14
C GLU A 25 14.53 4.79 -12.87
N LEU A 26 15.09 5.19 -11.74
CA LEU A 26 14.42 5.19 -10.43
C LEU A 26 13.17 6.07 -10.43
N VAL A 27 13.27 7.30 -10.96
CA VAL A 27 12.11 8.18 -11.13
C VAL A 27 11.07 7.56 -12.05
N SER A 28 11.50 7.04 -13.20
CA SER A 28 10.61 6.44 -14.20
C SER A 28 9.83 5.26 -13.59
N TYR A 29 10.49 4.43 -12.80
CA TYR A 29 9.88 3.33 -12.05
C TYR A 29 8.74 3.81 -11.15
N PHE A 30 8.97 4.85 -10.34
CA PHE A 30 7.93 5.34 -9.42
C PHE A 30 6.82 6.13 -10.12
N LEU A 31 7.12 6.82 -11.23
CA LEU A 31 6.07 7.45 -12.05
C LEU A 31 5.14 6.39 -12.68
N ASP A 32 5.69 5.29 -13.20
CA ASP A 32 4.92 4.16 -13.76
C ASP A 32 4.09 3.44 -12.68
N ARG A 33 4.62 3.33 -11.45
CA ARG A 33 3.83 2.83 -10.32
C ARG A 33 2.71 3.78 -9.91
N PHE A 34 2.99 5.09 -9.87
CA PHE A 34 1.98 6.08 -9.55
C PHE A 34 0.82 6.03 -10.56
N ASP A 35 1.13 5.97 -11.85
CA ASP A 35 0.13 5.86 -12.92
C ASP A 35 -0.76 4.61 -12.76
N ARG A 36 -0.14 3.45 -12.48
CA ARG A 36 -0.88 2.18 -12.36
C ARG A 36 -1.64 2.03 -11.06
N ASN A 37 -1.07 2.45 -9.93
CA ASN A 37 -1.58 2.10 -8.60
C ASN A 37 -2.31 3.25 -7.90
N VAL A 38 -1.93 4.50 -8.17
CA VAL A 38 -2.45 5.67 -7.44
C VAL A 38 -3.49 6.41 -8.27
N LEU A 39 -3.15 6.79 -9.51
CA LEU A 39 -3.99 7.63 -10.36
C LEU A 39 -5.44 7.12 -10.51
N PRO A 40 -5.70 5.80 -10.71
CA PRO A 40 -7.07 5.29 -10.85
C PRO A 40 -7.89 5.35 -9.55
N LEU A 41 -7.22 5.44 -8.39
CA LEU A 41 -7.85 5.48 -7.07
C LEU A 41 -8.09 6.90 -6.56
N ILE A 42 -7.37 7.91 -7.07
CA ILE A 42 -7.52 9.32 -6.66
C ILE A 42 -8.99 9.78 -6.56
N PRO A 43 -9.88 9.54 -7.54
CA PRO A 43 -11.27 9.99 -7.46
C PRO A 43 -12.09 9.35 -6.32
N LYS A 44 -11.59 8.25 -5.74
CA LYS A 44 -12.24 7.52 -4.65
C LYS A 44 -11.69 7.88 -3.28
N LEU A 45 -10.59 8.62 -3.21
CA LEU A 45 -9.98 9.04 -1.96
C LEU A 45 -10.74 10.24 -1.38
N ARG A 46 -10.83 10.30 -0.06
CA ARG A 46 -11.33 11.50 0.63
C ARG A 46 -10.42 12.67 0.30
N ALA A 47 -11.00 13.82 0.00
CA ALA A 47 -10.27 15.05 -0.31
C ALA A 47 -10.70 16.17 0.64
N GLN A 48 -9.75 17.03 0.97
CA GLN A 48 -9.98 18.27 1.70
C GLN A 48 -8.92 19.31 1.33
N ILE A 49 -9.01 20.48 1.94
CA ILE A 49 -7.91 21.43 1.92
C ILE A 49 -6.83 20.89 2.86
N VAL A 50 -5.62 20.71 2.34
CA VAL A 50 -4.46 20.20 3.10
C VAL A 50 -3.36 21.26 3.16
N HIS A 51 -2.43 21.13 4.11
CA HIS A 51 -1.28 22.04 4.21
C HIS A 51 -0.33 21.88 3.01
N ASN A 52 -0.14 20.63 2.57
CA ASN A 52 0.70 20.21 1.43
C ASN A 52 2.20 20.50 1.60
N ASP A 53 2.63 20.85 2.81
CA ASP A 53 4.05 21.04 3.17
C ASP A 53 4.26 20.95 4.70
N PHE A 54 3.55 20.01 5.35
CA PHE A 54 3.62 19.89 6.80
C PHE A 54 4.86 19.09 7.23
N VAL A 55 5.94 19.80 7.55
CA VAL A 55 7.25 19.27 7.96
C VAL A 55 7.72 19.92 9.27
N PRO A 56 8.69 19.34 10.01
CA PRO A 56 9.14 19.90 11.28
C PRO A 56 9.60 21.36 11.22
N ASP A 57 10.19 21.79 10.10
CA ASP A 57 10.63 23.17 9.88
C ASP A 57 9.46 24.17 9.91
N ASN A 58 8.23 23.70 9.67
CA ASN A 58 7.00 24.48 9.69
C ASN A 58 6.22 24.37 11.01
N ILE A 59 6.82 23.77 12.05
CA ILE A 59 6.24 23.63 13.38
C ILE A 59 7.01 24.51 14.37
N LEU A 60 6.27 25.33 15.12
CA LEU A 60 6.81 26.14 16.22
C LEU A 60 6.52 25.45 17.55
N VAL A 61 7.53 25.34 18.40
CA VAL A 61 7.45 24.78 19.76
C VAL A 61 7.64 25.86 20.81
N ALA A 62 7.14 25.64 22.02
CA ALA A 62 7.28 26.59 23.11
C ALA A 62 8.75 26.76 23.51
N GLU A 63 9.18 27.99 23.81
CA GLU A 63 10.56 28.31 24.18
C GLU A 63 11.08 27.48 25.37
N ASN A 64 10.19 27.19 26.34
CA ASN A 64 10.52 26.46 27.56
C ASN A 64 10.05 24.99 27.55
N ASP A 65 9.44 24.53 26.46
CA ASP A 65 8.88 23.17 26.34
C ASP A 65 8.86 22.72 24.87
N PRO A 66 9.95 22.09 24.38
CA PRO A 66 10.05 21.65 22.99
C PRO A 66 9.06 20.55 22.59
N GLU A 67 8.42 19.87 23.54
CA GLU A 67 7.36 18.88 23.24
C GLU A 67 6.01 19.56 22.98
N ARG A 68 5.87 20.82 23.38
CA ARG A 68 4.64 21.59 23.21
C ARG A 68 4.66 22.40 21.93
N ILE A 69 3.87 21.95 20.96
CA ILE A 69 3.57 22.70 19.74
C ILE A 69 2.74 23.96 20.08
N VAL A 70 3.17 25.11 19.59
CA VAL A 70 2.51 26.42 19.79
C VAL A 70 2.09 27.09 18.49
N GLY A 71 2.55 26.60 17.34
CA GLY A 71 2.18 27.16 16.05
C GLY A 71 2.52 26.26 14.88
N ILE A 72 1.83 26.52 13.77
CA ILE A 72 2.07 25.95 12.45
C ILE A 72 2.18 27.14 11.50
N ILE A 73 3.16 27.12 10.60
CA ILE A 73 3.44 28.20 9.66
C ILE A 73 3.58 27.68 8.22
N ASP A 74 3.73 28.60 7.27
CA ASP A 74 3.97 28.34 5.84
C ASP A 74 2.84 27.61 5.09
N PHE A 75 1.65 28.21 5.14
CA PHE A 75 0.46 27.76 4.41
C PHE A 75 0.48 28.10 2.90
N GLY A 76 1.64 28.44 2.32
CA GLY A 76 1.74 28.92 0.93
C GLY A 76 1.35 27.88 -0.13
N ASP A 77 1.51 26.59 0.19
CA ASP A 77 1.21 25.48 -0.71
C ASP A 77 -0.15 24.80 -0.47
N MET A 78 -1.01 25.40 0.37
CA MET A 78 -2.34 24.87 0.63
C MET A 78 -3.13 24.61 -0.65
N THR A 79 -3.76 23.44 -0.73
CA THR A 79 -4.53 23.02 -1.91
C THR A 79 -5.64 22.05 -1.54
N HIS A 80 -6.69 21.99 -2.37
CA HIS A 80 -7.72 20.97 -2.24
C HIS A 80 -7.32 19.69 -3.01
N THR A 81 -7.01 18.61 -2.29
CA THR A 81 -6.43 17.37 -2.83
C THR A 81 -6.78 16.17 -1.92
N PRO A 82 -6.52 14.90 -2.30
CA PRO A 82 -6.70 13.77 -1.40
C PRO A 82 -6.02 13.98 -0.05
N LEU A 83 -6.74 13.73 1.04
CA LEU A 83 -6.25 13.93 2.41
C LEU A 83 -4.93 13.21 2.67
N ILE A 84 -4.82 11.97 2.20
CA ILE A 84 -3.64 11.13 2.35
C ILE A 84 -2.36 11.74 1.74
N ASN A 85 -2.48 12.70 0.82
CA ASN A 85 -1.32 13.40 0.25
C ASN A 85 -0.59 14.25 1.29
N ASP A 86 -1.29 14.80 2.28
CA ASP A 86 -0.66 15.59 3.35
C ASP A 86 0.24 14.69 4.19
N LEU A 87 -0.28 13.52 4.57
CA LEU A 87 0.48 12.51 5.32
C LEU A 87 1.71 12.01 4.54
N ALA A 88 1.56 11.72 3.24
CA ALA A 88 2.69 11.34 2.41
C ALA A 88 3.75 12.45 2.30
N THR A 89 3.30 13.70 2.26
CA THR A 89 4.18 14.88 2.20
C THR A 89 4.96 15.09 3.49
N THR A 90 4.35 14.79 4.63
CA THR A 90 5.00 14.79 5.95
C THR A 90 6.00 13.65 6.10
N ILE A 91 5.64 12.43 5.71
CA ILE A 91 6.49 11.24 5.92
C ILE A 91 7.77 11.31 5.07
N ALA A 92 7.65 11.64 3.78
CA ALA A 92 8.76 11.56 2.83
C ALA A 92 10.08 12.24 3.30
N PRO A 93 10.10 13.51 3.74
CA PRO A 93 11.33 14.14 4.22
C PRO A 93 11.86 13.52 5.51
N MET A 94 11.01 12.92 6.35
CA MET A 94 11.42 12.27 7.61
C MET A 94 12.19 10.97 7.39
N LEU A 95 12.16 10.41 6.17
CA LEU A 95 12.88 9.18 5.83
C LEU A 95 14.37 9.39 5.56
N ARG A 96 14.82 10.65 5.41
CA ARG A 96 16.22 10.97 5.09
C ARG A 96 17.14 10.61 6.25
N GLY A 97 18.22 9.88 5.93
CA GLY A 97 19.22 9.46 6.91
C GLY A 97 18.76 8.42 7.92
N GLN A 98 17.54 7.87 7.79
CA GLN A 98 17.00 6.89 8.74
C GLN A 98 17.50 5.48 8.43
N ALA A 99 17.87 4.73 9.48
CA ALA A 99 18.29 3.33 9.36
C ALA A 99 17.11 2.40 9.07
N ASP A 100 15.92 2.69 9.61
CA ASP A 100 14.66 1.97 9.32
C ASP A 100 13.58 2.96 8.85
N PRO A 101 13.61 3.38 7.56
CA PRO A 101 12.63 4.34 7.05
C PRO A 101 11.20 3.77 7.05
N VAL A 102 11.03 2.44 6.97
CA VAL A 102 9.70 1.82 7.04
C VAL A 102 9.14 1.89 8.45
N GLY A 103 9.99 1.65 9.47
CA GLY A 103 9.64 1.83 10.88
C GLY A 103 9.19 3.26 11.19
N VAL A 104 9.97 4.25 10.75
CA VAL A 104 9.61 5.68 10.92
C VAL A 104 8.27 6.01 10.27
N ALA A 105 8.03 5.55 9.04
CA ALA A 105 6.73 5.75 8.38
C ALA A 105 5.59 5.11 9.18
N VAL A 106 5.78 3.89 9.70
CA VAL A 106 4.78 3.17 10.51
C VAL A 106 4.40 3.93 11.77
N GLU A 107 5.36 4.50 12.49
CA GLU A 107 5.10 5.27 13.71
C GLU A 107 4.27 6.54 13.41
N ILE A 108 4.65 7.28 12.37
CA ILE A 108 3.91 8.49 11.95
C ILE A 108 2.49 8.12 11.51
N ILE A 109 2.33 7.04 10.74
CA ILE A 109 1.03 6.56 10.27
C ILE A 109 0.13 6.14 11.44
N ALA A 110 0.68 5.44 12.44
CA ALA A 110 -0.06 5.03 13.63
C ALA A 110 -0.58 6.25 14.40
N GLY A 111 0.30 7.22 14.70
CA GLY A 111 -0.09 8.45 15.40
C GLY A 111 -1.12 9.29 14.62
N TYR A 112 -0.98 9.37 13.30
CA TYR A 112 -1.98 10.05 12.46
C TYR A 112 -3.33 9.33 12.52
N HIS A 113 -3.35 8.00 12.41
CA HIS A 113 -4.57 7.19 12.40
C HIS A 113 -5.38 7.31 13.70
N GLU A 114 -4.73 7.45 14.84
CA GLU A 114 -5.40 7.66 16.13
C GLU A 114 -6.25 8.93 16.17
N MET A 115 -5.81 9.98 15.47
CA MET A 115 -6.51 11.27 15.40
C MET A 115 -7.48 11.34 14.23
N ILE A 116 -7.06 10.83 13.07
CA ILE A 116 -7.84 10.83 11.83
C ILE A 116 -7.78 9.41 11.26
N PRO A 117 -8.82 8.59 11.51
CA PRO A 117 -8.86 7.21 11.02
C PRO A 117 -8.70 7.16 9.50
N LEU A 118 -7.62 6.50 9.08
CA LEU A 118 -7.28 6.24 7.68
C LEU A 118 -8.13 5.08 7.13
N GLU A 119 -8.57 5.22 5.89
CA GLU A 119 -9.31 4.20 5.16
C GLU A 119 -8.37 3.23 4.44
N SER A 120 -8.86 2.02 4.18
CA SER A 120 -8.08 1.01 3.44
C SER A 120 -7.65 1.49 2.03
N ALA A 121 -8.46 2.31 1.36
CA ALA A 121 -8.11 2.88 0.05
C ALA A 121 -6.93 3.86 0.14
N GLU A 122 -6.84 4.63 1.22
CA GLU A 122 -5.76 5.59 1.48
C GLU A 122 -4.46 4.84 1.79
N LEU A 123 -4.50 3.81 2.64
CA LEU A 123 -3.33 3.01 2.99
C LEU A 123 -2.74 2.25 1.79
N ARG A 124 -3.59 1.81 0.83
CA ARG A 124 -3.15 1.10 -0.38
C ARG A 124 -2.25 1.92 -1.29
N VAL A 125 -2.44 3.24 -1.31
CA VAL A 125 -1.69 4.14 -2.20
C VAL A 125 -0.51 4.80 -1.48
N LEU A 126 -0.44 4.71 -0.16
CA LEU A 126 0.50 5.50 0.64
C LEU A 126 1.97 5.19 0.34
N TYR A 127 2.34 3.93 0.08
CA TYR A 127 3.70 3.57 -0.31
C TYR A 127 4.14 4.32 -1.58
N ASP A 128 3.27 4.34 -2.60
CA ASP A 128 3.55 4.97 -3.89
C ASP A 128 3.46 6.52 -3.78
N LEU A 129 2.62 7.06 -2.90
CA LEU A 129 2.55 8.50 -2.63
C LEU A 129 3.80 9.04 -1.92
N ILE A 130 4.35 8.31 -0.95
CA ILE A 130 5.61 8.68 -0.28
C ILE A 130 6.75 8.71 -1.31
N ALA A 131 6.83 7.66 -2.15
CA ALA A 131 7.82 7.61 -3.22
C ALA A 131 7.63 8.72 -4.27
N ALA A 132 6.37 9.07 -4.59
CA ALA A 132 6.05 10.18 -5.46
C ALA A 132 6.52 11.53 -4.89
N ARG A 133 6.42 11.76 -3.58
CA ARG A 133 6.93 12.98 -2.94
C ARG A 133 8.46 13.04 -2.99
N LEU A 134 9.15 11.95 -2.66
CA LEU A 134 10.63 11.88 -2.78
C LEU A 134 11.08 12.14 -4.23
N THR A 135 10.40 11.52 -5.19
CA THR A 135 10.60 11.75 -6.63
C THR A 135 10.41 13.21 -7.02
N MET A 136 9.31 13.81 -6.55
CA MET A 136 8.95 15.21 -6.81
C MET A 136 10.01 16.18 -6.28
N LEU A 137 10.50 15.96 -5.06
CA LEU A 137 11.54 16.79 -4.44
C LEU A 137 12.80 16.83 -5.31
N ASN A 138 13.29 15.67 -5.76
CA ASN A 138 14.49 15.59 -6.58
C ASN A 138 14.28 16.15 -8.00
N VAL A 139 13.23 15.73 -8.70
CA VAL A 139 12.98 16.18 -10.08
C VAL A 139 12.82 17.70 -10.14
N ILE A 140 12.07 18.28 -9.20
CA ILE A 140 11.87 19.72 -9.15
C ILE A 140 13.16 20.45 -8.77
N ALA A 141 13.99 19.89 -7.87
CA ALA A 141 15.29 20.50 -7.52
C ALA A 141 16.21 20.62 -8.75
N TYR A 142 16.38 19.54 -9.52
CA TYR A 142 17.21 19.56 -10.73
C TYR A 142 16.68 20.54 -11.78
N TRP A 143 15.36 20.55 -12.00
CA TRP A 143 14.75 21.53 -12.91
C TRP A 143 14.94 22.97 -12.42
N ARG A 144 14.67 23.26 -11.14
CA ARG A 144 14.82 24.61 -10.55
C ARG A 144 16.26 25.10 -10.58
N LEU A 145 17.24 24.21 -10.44
CA LEU A 145 18.66 24.55 -10.55
C LEU A 145 19.01 25.14 -11.92
N THR A 146 18.32 24.72 -12.99
CA THR A 146 18.53 25.29 -14.34
C THR A 146 17.99 26.72 -14.47
N LEU A 147 16.98 27.07 -13.69
CA LEU A 147 16.35 28.39 -13.69
C LEU A 147 17.05 29.37 -12.74
N HIS A 148 17.55 28.86 -11.61
CA HIS A 148 18.12 29.65 -10.53
C HIS A 148 19.47 29.09 -10.08
N PRO A 149 20.49 29.05 -10.96
CA PRO A 149 21.78 28.41 -10.67
C PRO A 149 22.51 29.05 -9.48
N TYR A 150 22.25 30.32 -9.20
CA TYR A 150 22.85 31.05 -8.07
C TYR A 150 22.33 30.62 -6.70
N ASN A 151 21.15 29.97 -6.63
CA ASN A 151 20.54 29.47 -5.39
C ASN A 151 20.85 27.98 -5.16
N ARG A 152 21.96 27.48 -5.72
CA ARG A 152 22.30 26.06 -5.74
C ARG A 152 22.28 25.41 -4.36
N GLU A 153 22.92 26.02 -3.36
CA GLU A 153 23.03 25.45 -2.01
C GLU A 153 21.65 25.22 -1.38
N TYR A 154 20.75 26.19 -1.54
CA TYR A 154 19.38 26.08 -1.08
C TYR A 154 18.58 25.03 -1.86
N ILE A 155 18.66 25.04 -3.19
CA ILE A 155 17.88 24.12 -4.06
C ILE A 155 18.34 22.67 -3.92
N MET A 156 19.66 22.46 -3.82
CA MET A 156 20.26 21.13 -3.80
C MET A 156 20.42 20.58 -2.38
N GLY A 157 20.05 21.35 -1.35
CA GLY A 157 20.06 20.91 0.05
C GLY A 157 19.23 19.65 0.25
N GLY A 158 19.88 18.56 0.68
CA GLY A 158 19.23 17.27 0.95
C GLY A 158 18.81 16.46 -0.29
N VAL A 159 19.20 16.87 -1.51
CA VAL A 159 18.89 16.10 -2.73
C VAL A 159 19.54 14.72 -2.74
N GLU A 160 20.84 14.63 -2.36
CA GLU A 160 21.56 13.35 -2.30
C GLU A 160 20.96 12.40 -1.25
N GLU A 161 20.58 12.93 -0.09
CA GLU A 161 19.88 12.16 0.94
C GLU A 161 18.51 11.69 0.46
N THR A 162 17.80 12.52 -0.31
CA THR A 162 16.50 12.16 -0.90
C THR A 162 16.65 11.06 -1.95
N TRP A 163 17.71 11.08 -2.78
CA TRP A 163 18.04 9.98 -3.69
C TRP A 163 18.30 8.70 -2.92
N THR A 164 19.16 8.76 -1.90
CA THR A 164 19.47 7.62 -1.04
C THR A 164 18.20 7.04 -0.41
N SER A 165 17.32 7.88 0.12
CA SER A 165 16.03 7.45 0.67
C SER A 165 15.16 6.78 -0.39
N LEU A 166 15.10 7.32 -1.62
CA LEU A 166 14.30 6.76 -2.70
C LEU A 166 14.83 5.38 -3.15
N GLU A 167 16.16 5.21 -3.20
CA GLU A 167 16.82 3.92 -3.48
C GLU A 167 16.53 2.89 -2.39
N VAL A 168 16.68 3.27 -1.11
CA VAL A 168 16.35 2.41 0.03
C VAL A 168 14.87 2.05 0.04
N TRP A 169 13.99 2.99 -0.31
CA TRP A 169 12.55 2.75 -0.42
C TRP A 169 12.21 1.79 -1.56
N ARG A 170 12.89 1.92 -2.70
CA ARG A 170 12.78 1.03 -3.87
C ARG A 170 13.21 -0.40 -3.57
N ALA A 171 14.18 -0.57 -2.68
CA ALA A 171 14.66 -1.88 -2.24
C ALA A 171 13.67 -2.63 -1.33
N GLN A 172 12.66 -1.94 -0.78
CA GLN A 172 11.60 -2.57 0.01
C GLN A 172 10.57 -3.24 -0.90
N ASP A 173 9.97 -4.34 -0.44
CA ASP A 173 8.78 -4.92 -1.08
C ASP A 173 7.54 -4.05 -0.79
N PRO A 174 6.90 -3.43 -1.81
CA PRO A 174 5.73 -2.59 -1.62
C PRO A 174 4.56 -3.30 -0.92
N ALA A 175 4.37 -4.60 -1.17
CA ALA A 175 3.28 -5.36 -0.56
C ALA A 175 3.55 -5.58 0.94
N TYR A 176 4.79 -5.94 1.29
CA TYR A 176 5.22 -6.06 2.68
C TYR A 176 5.10 -4.72 3.45
N VAL A 177 5.55 -3.61 2.86
CA VAL A 177 5.46 -2.29 3.48
C VAL A 177 4.00 -1.87 3.67
N THR A 178 3.17 -2.06 2.64
CA THR A 178 1.73 -1.75 2.73
C THR A 178 1.07 -2.58 3.84
N LYS A 179 1.41 -3.87 3.97
CA LYS A 179 0.91 -4.71 5.08
C LYS A 179 1.28 -4.13 6.45
N LYS A 180 2.50 -3.61 6.60
CA LYS A 180 2.91 -2.91 7.84
C LYS A 180 2.06 -1.67 8.12
N PHE A 181 1.73 -0.87 7.11
CA PHE A 181 0.85 0.30 7.28
C PHE A 181 -0.56 -0.11 7.74
N PHE A 182 -1.13 -1.14 7.13
CA PHE A 182 -2.42 -1.70 7.57
C PHE A 182 -2.37 -2.21 9.01
N ARG A 183 -1.28 -2.89 9.39
CA ARG A 183 -1.08 -3.36 10.77
C ARG A 183 -0.96 -2.20 11.76
N ALA A 184 -0.26 -1.13 11.40
CA ALA A 184 -0.11 0.08 12.22
C ALA A 184 -1.47 0.71 12.56
N CYS A 185 -2.43 0.63 11.64
CA CYS A 185 -3.79 1.13 11.80
C CYS A 185 -4.78 0.09 12.36
N GLY A 186 -4.34 -1.11 12.74
CA GLY A 186 -5.25 -2.17 13.20
C GLY A 186 -6.17 -2.77 12.11
N LEU A 187 -5.92 -2.48 10.83
CA LEU A 187 -6.72 -2.91 9.68
C LEU A 187 -6.16 -4.15 8.96
N TRP A 188 -5.30 -4.93 9.62
CA TRP A 188 -4.56 -6.04 9.02
C TRP A 188 -5.45 -7.13 8.39
N GLU A 189 -6.63 -7.39 8.95
CA GLU A 189 -7.63 -8.32 8.39
C GLU A 189 -8.15 -7.84 7.01
N MET A 190 -8.29 -6.52 6.80
CA MET A 190 -8.76 -5.95 5.53
C MET A 190 -7.70 -6.03 4.41
N TYR A 191 -6.42 -6.08 4.76
CA TYR A 191 -5.35 -6.27 3.79
C TYR A 191 -5.40 -7.70 3.24
N GLU A 192 -5.42 -8.69 4.15
CA GLU A 192 -5.44 -10.12 3.81
C GLU A 192 -6.68 -10.49 2.98
N VAL A 193 -7.87 -10.04 3.36
CA VAL A 193 -9.11 -10.29 2.60
C VAL A 193 -9.03 -9.77 1.16
N SER A 194 -8.37 -8.64 0.92
CA SER A 194 -8.28 -8.05 -0.44
C SER A 194 -7.20 -8.67 -1.34
N SER A 195 -6.06 -9.07 -0.76
CA SER A 195 -5.01 -9.79 -1.49
C SER A 195 -5.46 -11.21 -1.81
N MET A 196 -6.13 -11.86 -0.85
CA MET A 196 -6.74 -13.18 -1.03
C MET A 196 -7.89 -13.10 -2.04
N GLN A 197 -8.79 -12.11 -1.98
CA GLN A 197 -9.84 -11.94 -2.99
C GLN A 197 -9.33 -11.67 -4.41
N LYS A 198 -8.13 -11.11 -4.60
CA LYS A 198 -7.59 -10.87 -5.95
C LYS A 198 -7.01 -12.16 -6.55
N GLU A 199 -6.20 -12.90 -5.80
CA GLU A 199 -5.68 -14.21 -6.23
C GLU A 199 -6.77 -15.29 -6.29
N ALA A 200 -7.69 -15.29 -5.33
CA ALA A 200 -8.84 -16.17 -5.30
C ALA A 200 -9.84 -15.83 -6.41
N ASN A 201 -10.06 -14.56 -6.79
CA ASN A 201 -10.96 -14.27 -7.93
C ASN A 201 -10.40 -14.80 -9.26
N GLU A 202 -9.10 -14.66 -9.52
CA GLU A 202 -8.49 -15.19 -10.76
C GLU A 202 -8.54 -16.73 -10.79
N THR A 203 -8.24 -17.36 -9.65
CA THR A 203 -8.27 -18.83 -9.51
C THR A 203 -9.70 -19.40 -9.49
N HIS A 204 -10.64 -18.74 -8.82
CA HIS A 204 -12.05 -19.11 -8.73
C HIS A 204 -12.75 -18.99 -10.08
N GLN A 205 -12.54 -17.90 -10.83
CA GLN A 205 -13.10 -17.76 -12.18
C GLN A 205 -12.58 -18.84 -13.13
N SER A 206 -11.31 -19.23 -12.99
CA SER A 206 -10.72 -20.36 -13.73
C SER A 206 -11.39 -21.70 -13.38
N HIS A 207 -11.58 -22.00 -12.08
CA HIS A 207 -12.25 -23.22 -11.63
C HIS A 207 -13.73 -23.28 -12.03
N MET A 208 -14.44 -22.16 -11.93
CA MET A 208 -15.84 -22.04 -12.35
C MET A 208 -16.02 -22.23 -13.85
N SER A 209 -15.15 -21.62 -14.66
CA SER A 209 -15.12 -21.82 -16.11
C SER A 209 -14.83 -23.27 -16.49
N ARG A 210 -13.87 -23.91 -15.81
CA ARG A 210 -13.55 -25.32 -16.01
C ARG A 210 -14.72 -26.23 -15.63
N ARG A 211 -15.38 -25.95 -14.49
CA ARG A 211 -16.55 -26.70 -14.02
C ARG A 211 -17.71 -26.61 -15.01
N ALA A 212 -18.05 -25.41 -15.48
CA ALA A 212 -19.12 -25.20 -16.47
C ALA A 212 -18.85 -25.96 -17.78
N ARG A 213 -17.59 -25.96 -18.24
CA ARG A 213 -17.17 -26.70 -19.43
C ARG A 213 -17.26 -28.23 -19.29
N LEU A 214 -16.89 -28.77 -18.12
CA LEU A 214 -16.77 -30.23 -17.93
C LEU A 214 -18.04 -30.89 -17.40
N LEU A 215 -18.81 -30.21 -16.54
CA LEU A 215 -19.99 -30.78 -15.88
C LEU A 215 -21.31 -30.30 -16.51
N GLY A 216 -21.24 -29.30 -17.39
CA GLY A 216 -22.41 -28.74 -18.07
C GLY A 216 -23.27 -27.83 -17.18
N PRO A 217 -24.30 -27.20 -17.76
CA PRO A 217 -25.08 -26.13 -17.12
C PRO A 217 -26.00 -26.61 -16.00
N HIS A 218 -26.24 -27.92 -15.86
CA HIS A 218 -27.19 -28.47 -14.87
C HIS A 218 -26.53 -28.86 -13.54
N ALA A 219 -25.21 -28.67 -13.40
CA ALA A 219 -24.49 -28.93 -12.16
C ALA A 219 -24.55 -27.71 -11.23
N TYR A 220 -25.74 -27.43 -10.69
CA TYR A 220 -25.99 -26.26 -9.84
C TYR A 220 -25.13 -26.23 -8.58
N LEU A 221 -24.89 -25.01 -8.09
CA LEU A 221 -24.20 -24.74 -6.84
C LEU A 221 -25.23 -24.33 -5.79
N PHE A 222 -25.05 -24.80 -4.56
CA PHE A 222 -25.96 -24.53 -3.45
C PHE A 222 -25.74 -23.16 -2.80
N TYR A 223 -24.63 -22.48 -3.11
CA TYR A 223 -24.24 -21.20 -2.51
C TYR A 223 -23.95 -20.17 -3.60
N ASP A 224 -24.37 -18.92 -3.36
CA ASP A 224 -24.10 -17.78 -4.25
C ASP A 224 -22.59 -17.53 -4.43
N ARG A 225 -21.81 -17.80 -3.38
CA ARG A 225 -20.34 -17.84 -3.41
C ARG A 225 -19.88 -19.25 -3.04
N PRO A 226 -19.54 -20.09 -4.03
CA PRO A 226 -19.11 -21.46 -3.77
C PRO A 226 -17.82 -21.52 -2.96
N LEU A 227 -17.78 -22.39 -1.95
CA LEU A 227 -16.57 -22.67 -1.19
C LEU A 227 -15.64 -23.61 -1.95
N HIS A 228 -14.36 -23.26 -2.07
CA HIS A 228 -13.32 -24.13 -2.64
C HIS A 228 -12.64 -24.94 -1.53
N ILE A 229 -13.32 -25.97 -1.04
CA ILE A 229 -12.80 -26.85 0.01
C ILE A 229 -11.72 -27.78 -0.56
N VAL A 230 -10.50 -27.70 -0.01
CA VAL A 230 -9.35 -28.52 -0.45
C VAL A 230 -8.94 -29.59 0.56
N ARG A 231 -9.40 -29.49 1.83
CA ARG A 231 -9.06 -30.44 2.88
C ARG A 231 -10.18 -30.59 3.90
N GLY A 232 -10.33 -31.78 4.48
CA GLY A 232 -11.20 -32.03 5.62
C GLY A 232 -10.49 -32.82 6.72
N GLU A 233 -10.86 -32.58 7.98
CA GLU A 233 -10.32 -33.29 9.15
C GLU A 233 -11.36 -33.32 10.28
N GLY A 234 -11.88 -34.52 10.58
CA GLY A 234 -12.95 -34.68 11.56
C GLY A 234 -14.18 -33.89 11.15
N VAL A 235 -14.66 -32.99 12.02
CA VAL A 235 -15.82 -32.13 11.73
C VAL A 235 -15.47 -30.85 10.97
N TRP A 236 -14.20 -30.65 10.60
CA TRP A 236 -13.72 -29.41 10.00
C TRP A 236 -13.44 -29.59 8.51
N LEU A 237 -13.81 -28.57 7.74
CA LEU A 237 -13.42 -28.38 6.35
C LEU A 237 -12.49 -27.16 6.26
N TYR A 238 -11.58 -27.20 5.30
CA TYR A 238 -10.61 -26.14 5.05
C TYR A 238 -10.65 -25.78 3.57
N ASP A 239 -10.74 -24.49 3.28
CA ASP A 239 -10.58 -23.99 1.92
C ASP A 239 -9.10 -23.89 1.51
N ASP A 240 -8.86 -23.48 0.27
CA ASP A 240 -7.53 -23.24 -0.31
C ASP A 240 -6.76 -22.10 0.35
N GLU A 241 -7.46 -21.25 1.10
CA GLU A 241 -6.94 -20.14 1.88
C GLU A 241 -6.60 -20.52 3.34
N GLY A 242 -6.96 -21.74 3.77
CA GLY A 242 -6.73 -22.26 5.12
C GLY A 242 -7.80 -21.87 6.15
N ALA A 243 -8.86 -21.15 5.75
CA ALA A 243 -9.98 -20.86 6.62
C ALA A 243 -10.72 -22.14 6.97
N ARG A 244 -11.13 -22.24 8.25
CA ARG A 244 -11.73 -23.46 8.81
C ARG A 244 -13.23 -23.30 8.97
N TYR A 245 -13.98 -24.23 8.38
CA TYR A 245 -15.44 -24.30 8.42
C TYR A 245 -15.90 -25.51 9.21
N LEU A 246 -16.89 -25.33 10.09
CA LEU A 246 -17.55 -26.44 10.76
C LEU A 246 -18.53 -27.09 9.78
N ASP A 247 -18.38 -28.38 9.53
CA ASP A 247 -19.33 -29.13 8.71
C ASP A 247 -20.60 -29.43 9.54
N ALA A 248 -21.60 -28.56 9.38
CA ALA A 248 -22.94 -28.73 9.96
C ALA A 248 -23.95 -29.32 8.95
N TYR A 249 -23.50 -29.69 7.75
CA TYR A 249 -24.39 -30.03 6.63
C TYR A 249 -24.51 -31.54 6.38
N ASN A 250 -23.61 -32.37 6.91
CA ASN A 250 -23.37 -33.67 6.27
C ASN A 250 -24.25 -34.85 6.76
N ASN A 251 -25.08 -35.35 5.84
CA ASN A 251 -25.93 -36.55 5.98
C ASN A 251 -25.19 -37.90 5.84
N VAL A 252 -23.88 -37.93 5.47
CA VAL A 252 -23.17 -39.20 5.16
C VAL A 252 -21.91 -39.42 6.01
N ALA A 253 -21.20 -38.36 6.41
CA ALA A 253 -19.95 -38.47 7.17
C ALA A 253 -20.19 -38.62 8.70
N HIS A 254 -20.73 -39.76 9.12
CA HIS A 254 -21.04 -40.05 10.55
C HIS A 254 -19.81 -39.98 11.47
N VAL A 255 -18.60 -40.13 10.92
CA VAL A 255 -17.32 -40.09 11.65
C VAL A 255 -16.44 -38.91 11.25
N GLY A 256 -17.01 -37.94 10.52
CA GLY A 256 -16.28 -36.81 9.96
C GLY A 256 -15.40 -37.15 8.75
N HIS A 257 -14.65 -36.16 8.29
CA HIS A 257 -13.76 -36.21 7.13
C HIS A 257 -12.40 -36.81 7.47
N CYS A 258 -11.85 -37.58 6.54
CA CYS A 258 -10.50 -38.16 6.64
C CYS A 258 -10.22 -38.95 7.94
N HIS A 259 -11.25 -39.57 8.54
CA HIS A 259 -11.10 -40.29 9.80
C HIS A 259 -10.02 -41.40 9.68
N PRO A 260 -8.96 -41.39 10.51
CA PRO A 260 -7.79 -42.26 10.31
C PRO A 260 -8.12 -43.74 10.21
N HIS A 261 -9.07 -44.22 11.02
CA HIS A 261 -9.52 -45.62 10.97
C HIS A 261 -10.14 -45.99 9.61
N VAL A 262 -10.97 -45.12 9.04
CA VAL A 262 -11.66 -45.36 7.75
C VAL A 262 -10.67 -45.29 6.60
N VAL A 263 -9.82 -44.26 6.59
CA VAL A 263 -8.76 -44.09 5.59
C VAL A 263 -7.83 -45.30 5.58
N ASN A 264 -7.40 -45.75 6.76
CA ASN A 264 -6.54 -46.94 6.88
C ASN A 264 -7.24 -48.22 6.41
N ALA A 265 -8.53 -48.39 6.70
CA ALA A 265 -9.29 -49.56 6.25
C ALA A 265 -9.42 -49.59 4.71
N ILE A 266 -9.80 -48.46 4.09
CA ILE A 266 -9.89 -48.33 2.63
C ILE A 266 -8.52 -48.53 1.99
N ALA A 267 -7.46 -47.92 2.53
CA ALA A 267 -6.10 -48.06 2.01
C ALA A 267 -5.58 -49.50 2.09
N LYS A 268 -5.97 -50.26 3.12
CA LYS A 268 -5.66 -51.69 3.21
C LYS A 268 -6.45 -52.52 2.20
N GLN A 269 -7.71 -52.18 1.96
CA GLN A 269 -8.58 -52.89 1.01
C GLN A 269 -8.17 -52.65 -0.45
N ALA A 270 -7.65 -51.47 -0.77
CA ALA A 270 -7.24 -51.09 -2.13
C ALA A 270 -5.82 -51.57 -2.50
N ARG A 271 -5.09 -52.18 -1.56
CA ARG A 271 -3.79 -52.82 -1.78
C ARG A 271 -3.98 -54.31 -1.98
#